data_AF-A0A815JZ81-F1
#
_entry.id   AF-A0A815JZ81-F1
#
_cell.length_a   1.000
_cell.length_b   1.000
_cell.length_c   1.000
_cell.angle_alpha   90.00
_cell.angle_beta   90.00
_cell.angle_gamma   90.00
#
_symmetry.space_group_name_H-M   'P 1'
#
loop_
_entity.id
_entity.type
_entity.pdbx_description
1 polymer ?
#
loop_
_entity_poly.entity_id
_entity_poly.type
_entity_poly.pdbx_seq_one_letter_code
_entity_poly.pdbx_strand_id
1 'polypeptide(L)'
;MRNLPQTTIDESRKEGETALQSSLTFMEETLSKNDYLAGGKQLSIADIALVCEVAMFPVYGASTDGYPHVETWLKRLSTEIKCWNQINAKLDQFLASKKQ
;
A
#
# COMPACT_ATOMS: atom_id res chain seq x y z
N MET A 1 10.44 -16.32 -33.34
CA MET A 1 10.57 -15.39 -32.21
C MET A 1 9.22 -14.73 -31.99
N ARG A 2 8.70 -14.70 -30.77
CA ARG A 2 7.42 -14.04 -30.48
C ARG A 2 7.71 -12.54 -30.34
N ASN A 3 7.20 -11.71 -31.25
CA ASN A 3 7.27 -10.25 -31.09
C ASN A 3 6.32 -9.87 -29.96
N LEU A 4 6.87 -9.59 -28.78
CA LEU A 4 6.08 -9.00 -27.71
C LEU A 4 5.81 -7.54 -28.09
N PRO A 5 4.57 -7.04 -27.95
CA PRO A 5 4.28 -5.64 -28.17
C PRO A 5 5.15 -4.80 -27.22
N GLN A 6 5.83 -3.80 -27.78
CA GLN A 6 6.63 -2.86 -27.01
C GLN A 6 5.66 -1.82 -26.41
N THR A 7 5.14 -2.08 -25.21
CA THR A 7 4.27 -1.13 -24.50
C THR A 7 5.07 0.12 -24.11
N THR A 8 4.47 1.30 -24.29
CA THR A 8 5.10 2.58 -23.90
C THR A 8 5.08 2.76 -22.38
N ILE A 9 5.98 3.61 -21.85
CA ILE A 9 6.02 3.91 -20.40
C ILE A 9 4.67 4.46 -19.90
N ASP A 10 3.99 5.28 -20.70
CA ASP A 10 2.69 5.86 -20.32
C ASP A 10 1.57 4.82 -20.25
N GLU A 11 1.55 3.86 -21.19
CA GLU A 11 0.59 2.75 -21.15
C GLU A 11 0.83 1.87 -19.93
N SER A 12 2.08 1.49 -19.65
CA SER A 12 2.42 0.71 -18.46
C SER A 12 2.09 1.44 -17.16
N ARG A 13 2.29 2.76 -17.12
CA ARG A 13 1.91 3.58 -15.95
C ARG A 13 0.40 3.55 -15.73
N LYS A 14 -0.39 3.75 -16.78
CA LYS A 14 -1.85 3.73 -16.70
C LYS A 14 -2.39 2.36 -16.26
N GLU A 15 -1.80 1.29 -16.78
CA GLU A 15 -2.13 -0.08 -16.33
C GLU A 15 -1.82 -0.27 -14.84
N GLY A 16 -0.66 0.20 -14.38
CA GLY A 16 -0.28 0.18 -12.96
C GLY A 16 -1.22 0.97 -12.06
N GLU A 17 -1.59 2.19 -12.47
CA GLU A 17 -2.57 3.04 -11.77
C GLU A 17 -3.93 2.34 -11.65
N THR A 18 -4.40 1.71 -12.74
CA THR A 18 -5.68 0.98 -12.78
C THR A 18 -5.65 -0.25 -11.86
N ALA A 19 -4.54 -1.00 -11.87
CA ALA A 19 -4.35 -2.16 -11.02
C ALA A 19 -4.33 -1.75 -9.54
N LEU A 20 -3.60 -0.68 -9.20
CA LEU A 20 -3.53 -0.15 -7.84
C LEU A 20 -4.90 0.30 -7.32
N GLN A 21 -5.66 1.06 -8.10
CA GLN A 21 -7.02 1.49 -7.75
C GLN A 21 -7.95 0.29 -7.51
N SER A 22 -7.84 -0.74 -8.34
CA SER A 22 -8.62 -1.98 -8.19
C SER A 22 -8.26 -2.71 -6.90
N SER A 23 -6.96 -2.82 -6.58
CA SER A 23 -6.49 -3.42 -5.33
C SER A 23 -6.96 -2.64 -4.10
N LEU A 24 -6.85 -1.31 -4.11
CA LEU A 24 -7.31 -0.48 -3.00
C LEU A 24 -8.82 -0.56 -2.79
N THR A 25 -9.60 -0.66 -3.88
CA THR A 25 -11.05 -0.87 -3.80
C THR A 25 -11.39 -2.20 -3.11
N PHE A 26 -10.68 -3.27 -3.47
CA PHE A 26 -10.88 -4.57 -2.82
C PHE A 26 -10.48 -4.57 -1.34
N MET A 27 -9.36 -3.91 -1.01
CA MET A 27 -8.91 -3.75 0.38
C MET A 27 -9.94 -2.95 1.19
N GLU A 28 -10.44 -1.84 0.65
CA GLU A 28 -11.44 -0.98 1.28
C GLU A 28 -12.73 -1.74 1.56
N GLU A 29 -13.25 -2.51 0.60
CA GLU A 29 -14.43 -3.35 0.81
C GLU A 29 -14.20 -4.42 1.89
N THR A 30 -13.01 -5.03 1.91
CA THR A 30 -12.65 -6.04 2.91
C THR A 30 -12.56 -5.42 4.31
N LEU A 31 -11.87 -4.29 4.43
CA LEU A 31 -11.64 -3.59 5.70
C LEU A 31 -12.86 -2.81 6.19
N SER A 32 -13.85 -2.57 5.33
CA SER A 32 -15.16 -2.03 5.76
C SER A 32 -15.94 -3.00 6.65
N LYS A 33 -15.60 -4.30 6.60
CA LYS A 33 -16.29 -5.38 7.34
C LYS A 33 -15.41 -6.04 8.39
N ASN A 34 -14.09 -5.83 8.33
CA ASN A 34 -13.09 -6.54 9.10
C ASN A 34 -12.01 -5.59 9.59
N ASP A 35 -11.39 -5.89 10.73
CA ASP A 35 -10.25 -5.09 11.20
C ASP A 35 -8.97 -5.39 10.40
N TYR A 36 -8.89 -6.57 9.78
CA TYR A 36 -7.69 -7.05 9.10
C TYR A 36 -8.03 -7.75 7.78
N LEU A 37 -7.04 -7.81 6.88
CA LEU A 37 -7.22 -8.23 5.49
C LEU A 37 -7.64 -9.69 5.31
N ALA A 38 -7.33 -10.56 6.28
CA ALA A 38 -7.73 -11.97 6.24
C ALA A 38 -9.18 -12.22 6.70
N GLY A 39 -9.99 -11.18 6.88
CA GLY A 39 -11.42 -11.32 7.19
C GLY A 39 -11.73 -11.54 8.68
N GLY A 40 -10.95 -10.94 9.59
CA GLY A 40 -11.10 -11.14 11.03
C GLY A 40 -10.72 -9.95 11.89
N LYS A 41 -10.62 -10.20 13.21
CA LYS A 41 -10.27 -9.22 14.25
C LYS A 41 -8.84 -9.35 14.78
N GLN A 42 -8.02 -10.17 14.13
CA GLN A 42 -6.66 -10.43 14.54
C GLN A 42 -5.69 -10.20 13.38
N LEU A 43 -4.56 -9.60 13.71
CA LEU A 43 -3.43 -9.41 12.80
C LEU A 43 -2.99 -10.76 12.20
N SER A 44 -2.73 -10.75 10.90
CA SER A 44 -2.24 -11.92 10.16
C SER A 44 -1.03 -11.58 9.29
N ILE A 45 -0.43 -12.59 8.68
CA ILE A 45 0.64 -12.39 7.70
C ILE A 45 0.18 -11.59 6.47
N ALA A 46 -1.12 -11.61 6.14
CA ALA A 46 -1.66 -10.83 5.03
C ALA A 46 -1.48 -9.32 5.28
N ASP A 47 -1.71 -8.89 6.53
CA ASP A 47 -1.55 -7.51 6.95
C ASP A 47 -0.09 -7.06 6.91
N ILE A 48 0.82 -7.89 7.44
CA ILE A 48 2.26 -7.61 7.43
C ILE A 48 2.80 -7.53 6.00
N ALA A 49 2.36 -8.42 5.10
CA ALA A 49 2.83 -8.41 3.71
C ALA A 49 2.37 -7.15 2.97
N LEU A 50 1.10 -6.75 3.13
CA LEU A 50 0.53 -5.60 2.41
C LEU A 50 0.91 -4.26 3.03
N VAL A 51 1.11 -4.16 4.35
CA VAL A 51 1.44 -2.87 4.97
C VAL A 51 2.83 -2.38 4.57
N CYS A 52 3.76 -3.31 4.31
CA CYS A 52 5.07 -2.97 3.75
C CYS A 52 4.94 -2.28 2.39
N GLU A 53 4.03 -2.74 1.54
CA GLU A 53 3.78 -2.14 0.22
C GLU A 53 3.07 -0.79 0.35
N VAL A 54 2.00 -0.73 1.16
CA VAL A 54 1.22 0.51 1.34
C VAL A 54 2.07 1.62 1.98
N ALA A 55 2.96 1.29 2.92
CA ALA A 55 3.88 2.27 3.51
C ALA A 55 4.82 2.92 2.47
N MET A 56 5.13 2.21 1.37
CA MET A 56 6.00 2.68 0.30
C MET A 56 5.31 3.58 -0.72
N PHE A 57 3.98 3.69 -0.71
CA PHE A 57 3.21 4.49 -1.68
C PHE A 57 3.76 5.91 -1.92
N PRO A 58 4.16 6.67 -0.88
CA PRO A 58 4.68 8.03 -1.09
C PRO A 58 5.99 8.08 -1.88
N VAL A 59 6.76 6.98 -1.96
CA VAL A 59 8.02 6.91 -2.72
C VAL A 59 7.77 7.01 -4.23
N TYR A 60 6.65 6.48 -4.71
CA TYR A 60 6.31 6.43 -6.13
C TYR A 60 5.04 7.21 -6.48
N GLY A 61 4.60 8.12 -5.59
CA GLY A 61 3.51 9.05 -5.86
C GLY A 61 2.10 8.45 -5.74
N ALA A 62 1.97 7.27 -5.14
CA ALA A 62 0.68 6.70 -4.78
C ALA A 62 0.21 7.22 -3.40
N SER A 63 -1.08 7.09 -3.12
CA SER A 63 -1.67 7.41 -1.81
C SER A 63 -2.85 6.48 -1.50
N THR A 64 -3.26 6.46 -0.24
CA THR A 64 -4.48 5.80 0.23
C THR A 64 -5.67 6.75 0.26
N ASP A 65 -5.51 7.98 -0.24
CA ASP A 65 -6.55 9.02 -0.20
C ASP A 65 -7.82 8.51 -0.88
N GLY A 66 -8.96 8.67 -0.20
CA GLY A 66 -10.25 8.18 -0.67
C GLY A 66 -10.58 6.74 -0.26
N TYR A 67 -9.70 6.07 0.49
CA TYR A 67 -9.90 4.72 1.05
C TYR A 67 -9.80 4.74 2.59
N PRO A 68 -10.82 5.28 3.31
CA PRO A 68 -10.73 5.54 4.74
C PRO A 68 -10.55 4.29 5.61
N HIS A 69 -11.04 3.12 5.20
CA HIS A 69 -10.81 1.88 5.96
C HIS A 69 -9.37 1.39 5.77
N VAL A 70 -8.79 1.58 4.58
CA VAL A 70 -7.35 1.34 4.34
C VAL A 70 -6.49 2.30 5.17
N GLU A 71 -6.82 3.59 5.22
CA GLU A 71 -6.11 4.58 6.07
C GLU A 71 -6.17 4.21 7.56
N THR A 72 -7.34 3.78 8.03
CA THR A 72 -7.54 3.33 9.42
C THR A 72 -6.71 2.09 9.71
N TRP A 73 -6.68 1.13 8.80
CA TRP A 73 -5.87 -0.08 8.90
C TRP A 73 -4.36 0.25 8.93
N LEU A 74 -3.88 1.12 8.04
CA LEU A 74 -2.48 1.54 8.01
C LEU A 74 -2.08 2.20 9.33
N LYS A 75 -2.93 3.09 9.87
CA LYS A 75 -2.72 3.74 11.17
C LYS A 75 -2.73 2.75 12.33
N ARG A 76 -3.61 1.75 12.30
CA ARG A 76 -3.63 0.69 13.33
C ARG A 76 -2.30 -0.06 13.33
N LEU A 77 -1.85 -0.54 12.18
CA LEU A 77 -0.62 -1.33 12.06
C LEU A 77 0.62 -0.54 12.45
N SER A 78 0.68 0.76 12.15
CA SER A 78 1.80 1.61 12.58
C SER A 78 1.92 1.76 14.10
N THR A 79 0.85 1.47 14.84
CA THR A 79 0.84 1.47 16.30
C THR A 79 1.02 0.08 16.92
N GLU A 80 0.46 -0.96 16.32
CA GLU A 80 0.50 -2.32 16.87
C GLU A 80 1.82 -3.05 16.59
N ILE A 81 2.45 -2.78 15.44
CA ILE A 81 3.73 -3.40 15.07
C ILE A 81 4.84 -2.77 15.91
N LYS A 82 5.28 -3.48 16.95
CA LYS A 82 6.28 -2.99 17.91
C LYS A 82 7.56 -2.43 17.28
N CYS A 83 8.01 -3.00 16.17
CA CYS A 83 9.23 -2.59 15.47
C CYS A 83 8.98 -1.59 14.32
N TRP A 84 7.78 -1.02 14.17
CA TRP A 84 7.39 -0.15 13.05
C TRP A 84 8.44 0.95 12.77
N ASN A 85 8.81 1.72 13.79
CA ASN A 85 9.80 2.79 13.65
C ASN A 85 11.19 2.27 13.24
N GLN A 86 11.58 1.09 13.75
CA GLN A 86 12.88 0.50 13.42
C GLN A 86 12.94 0.07 11.95
N ILE A 87 11.88 -0.57 11.44
CA ILE A 87 11.84 -1.08 10.08
C ILE A 87 11.63 0.05 9.06
N ASN A 88 10.89 1.10 9.41
CA ASN A 88 10.59 2.22 8.52
C ASN A 88 11.57 3.41 8.64
N ALA A 89 12.52 3.40 9.58
CA ALA A 89 13.44 4.53 9.79
C ALA A 89 14.15 5.03 8.51
N LYS A 90 14.55 4.12 7.62
CA LYS A 90 15.21 4.49 6.35
C LYS A 90 14.24 5.03 5.32
N LEU A 91 13.02 4.51 5.30
CA LEU A 91 11.95 5.05 4.47
C LEU A 91 11.58 6.46 4.92
N ASP A 92 11.40 6.69 6.23
CA ASP A 92 11.08 8.01 6.79
C ASP A 92 12.17 9.04 6.46
N GLN A 93 13.45 8.65 6.58
CA GLN A 93 14.59 9.49 6.18
C GLN A 93 14.53 9.86 4.68
N PHE A 94 14.24 8.88 3.83
CA PHE A 94 14.10 9.10 2.39
C PHE A 94 12.96 10.07 2.08
N LEU A 95 11.77 9.85 2.64
CA LEU A 95 10.60 10.69 2.42
C LEU A 95 10.82 12.13 2.92
N ALA A 96 11.50 12.31 4.05
CA ALA A 96 11.85 13.64 4.56
C ALA A 96 12.79 14.40 3.61
N SER A 97 13.75 13.71 2.98
CA SER A 97 14.69 14.33 2.02
C SER A 97 14.05 14.80 0.72
N LYS A 98 12.86 14.30 0.36
CA LYS A 98 12.13 14.68 -0.86
C LYS A 98 11.22 15.90 -0.68
N LYS A 99 11.03 16.37 0.56
CA LYS A 99 10.21 17.54 0.91
C LYS A 99 11.02 18.85 0.99
N GLN A 100 12.34 18.79 0.82
CA GLN A 100 13.25 19.94 0.73
C GLN A 100 13.49 20.31 -0.73
#